data_AF-A6GYH7-F1
#
_entry.id   AF-A6GYH7-F1
#
_cell.length_a   1.000
_cell.length_b   1.000
_cell.length_c   1.000
_cell.angle_alpha   90.00
_cell.angle_beta   90.00
_cell.angle_gamma   90.00
#
_symmetry.space_group_name_H-M   'P 1'
#
loop_
_entity.id
_entity.type
_entity.pdbx_description
1 polymer ?
#
loop_
_entity_poly.entity_id
_entity_poly.type
_entity_poly.pdbx_seq_one_letter_code
_entity_poly.pdbx_strand_id
1 'polypeptide(L)' 'MTKSLEKKGLFTGLIEQDENGNFFCGEYLLDYKMVVSNFKLGDKITLKTAITNPSDISFKAYEKKSKNFALFNLKPDHE' A
#
# COMPACT_ATOMS: atom_id res chain seq x y z
N MET A 1 -11.36 20.78 19.13
CA MET A 1 -10.23 19.84 18.97
C MET A 1 -9.93 19.71 17.48
N THR A 2 -8.83 20.32 17.05
CA THR A 2 -8.45 20.50 15.63
C THR A 2 -7.94 19.18 15.07
N LYS A 3 -8.82 18.41 14.44
CA LYS A 3 -8.46 17.14 13.78
C LYS A 3 -7.86 17.50 12.42
N SER A 4 -6.56 17.76 12.40
CA SER A 4 -5.77 18.06 11.21
C SER A 4 -6.17 17.13 10.07
N LEU A 5 -6.53 17.71 8.93
CA LEU A 5 -6.68 17.00 7.65
C LEU A 5 -5.31 16.48 7.22
N GLU A 6 -4.77 15.50 7.94
CA GLU A 6 -3.70 14.67 7.44
C GLU A 6 -4.27 13.98 6.20
N LYS A 7 -3.71 14.32 5.04
CA LYS A 7 -4.14 13.87 3.70
C LYS A 7 -4.52 12.40 3.78
N LYS A 8 -5.82 12.12 3.92
CA LYS A 8 -6.35 10.79 4.24
C LYS A 8 -6.09 9.88 3.04
N GLY A 9 -4.97 9.18 3.05
CA GLY A 9 -4.92 7.91 2.35
C GLY A 9 -6.01 7.00 2.90
N LEU A 10 -6.50 6.09 2.07
CA LEU A 10 -7.45 5.05 2.47
C LEU A 10 -6.95 4.25 3.66
N PHE A 11 -5.66 3.91 3.64
CA PHE A 11 -5.04 3.08 4.66
C PHE A 11 -3.53 3.31 4.63
N THR A 12 -2.90 3.23 5.79
CA THR A 12 -1.45 3.36 5.95
C THR A 12 -0.94 2.16 6.73
N GLY A 13 0.05 1.47 6.18
CA GLY A 13 0.64 0.29 6.80
C GLY A 13 2.04 0.02 6.28
N LEU A 14 2.66 -1.05 6.77
CA LEU A 14 3.93 -1.54 6.27
C LEU A 14 3.70 -2.44 5.06
N ILE A 15 4.67 -2.51 4.16
CA ILE A 15 4.70 -3.50 3.09
C ILE A 15 5.17 -4.82 3.69
N GLU A 16 4.33 -5.83 3.58
CA GLU A 16 4.61 -7.21 3.96
C GLU A 16 4.56 -8.10 2.73
N GLN A 17 5.13 -9.30 2.82
CA GLN A 17 5.16 -10.27 1.74
C GLN A 17 4.79 -11.65 2.28
N ASP A 18 3.85 -12.30 1.61
CA ASP A 18 3.41 -13.64 1.95
C ASP A 18 4.35 -14.71 1.37
N GLU A 19 4.15 -15.95 1.80
CA GLU A 19 4.94 -17.11 1.36
C GLU A 19 4.87 -17.36 -0.16
N ASN A 20 3.85 -16.84 -0.84
CA ASN A 20 3.70 -16.91 -2.30
C ASN A 20 4.43 -15.76 -3.02
N GLY A 21 5.07 -14.87 -2.28
CA GLY A 21 5.80 -13.74 -2.80
C GLY A 21 4.93 -12.54 -3.19
N ASN A 22 3.64 -12.49 -2.81
CA ASN A 22 2.83 -11.31 -3.07
C ASN A 22 3.08 -10.24 -2.01
N PHE A 23 3.10 -8.98 -2.43
CA PHE A 23 3.23 -7.86 -1.51
C PHE A 23 1.85 -7.38 -1.09
N PHE A 24 1.64 -7.20 0.21
CA PHE A 24 0.38 -6.71 0.76
C PHE A 24 0.62 -5.68 1.87
N CYS A 25 -0.42 -4.93 2.17
CA CYS A 25 -0.42 -3.92 3.22
C CYS A 25 -1.75 -4.01 3.97
N GLY A 26 -1.73 -4.67 5.14
CA GLY A 26 -2.95 -5.05 5.84
C GLY A 26 -3.82 -5.96 4.97
N GLU A 27 -5.02 -5.53 4.64
CA GLU A 27 -5.99 -6.31 3.85
C GLU A 27 -5.90 -6.04 2.33
N TYR A 28 -4.98 -5.17 1.90
CA TYR A 28 -4.88 -4.74 0.51
C TYR A 28 -3.67 -5.36 -0.17
N LEU A 29 -3.90 -6.04 -1.28
CA LEU A 29 -2.84 -6.49 -2.18
C LEU A 29 -2.18 -5.28 -2.83
N LEU A 30 -0.86 -5.25 -2.87
CA LEU A 30 -0.10 -4.23 -3.58
C LEU A 30 0.25 -4.70 -4.97
N ASP A 31 0.40 -3.76 -5.89
CA ASP A 31 0.93 -4.10 -7.19
C ASP A 31 2.42 -4.46 -7.10
N TYR A 32 2.74 -5.72 -7.44
CA TYR A 32 4.11 -6.25 -7.34
C TYR A 32 5.13 -5.41 -8.10
N LYS A 33 4.83 -5.01 -9.35
CA LYS A 33 5.76 -4.19 -10.14
C LYS A 33 5.96 -2.84 -9.49
N MET A 34 4.89 -2.23 -8.99
CA MET A 34 4.98 -0.95 -8.30
C MET A 34 5.86 -1.05 -7.05
N VAL A 35 5.65 -2.08 -6.21
CA VAL A 35 6.46 -2.32 -5.01
C VAL A 35 7.92 -2.51 -5.41
N VAL A 36 8.25 -3.48 -6.26
CA VAL A 36 9.64 -3.79 -6.63
C VAL A 36 10.36 -2.62 -7.31
N SER A 37 9.64 -1.78 -8.05
CA SER A 37 10.24 -0.63 -8.75
C SER A 37 10.45 0.61 -7.87
N ASN A 38 9.63 0.83 -6.83
CA ASN A 38 9.63 2.10 -6.07
C ASN A 38 9.69 1.93 -4.55
N PHE A 39 9.56 0.72 -4.02
CA PHE A 39 9.41 0.44 -2.60
C PHE A 39 10.18 -0.85 -2.22
N LYS A 40 10.25 -1.16 -0.93
CA LYS A 40 10.78 -2.44 -0.45
C LYS A 40 9.93 -3.03 0.67
N LEU A 41 10.17 -4.31 0.96
CA LEU A 41 9.59 -4.96 2.14
C LEU A 41 9.95 -4.17 3.40
N GLY A 42 8.96 -3.92 4.25
CA GLY A 42 9.11 -3.11 5.47
C GLY A 42 9.01 -1.60 5.27
N ASP A 43 8.87 -1.09 4.04
CA ASP A 43 8.55 0.33 3.85
C ASP A 43 7.13 0.63 4.32
N LYS A 44 6.96 1.76 5.01
CA LYS A 44 5.64 2.24 5.40
C LYS A 44 5.04 3.04 4.26
N ILE A 45 3.87 2.61 3.77
CA ILE A 45 3.17 3.25 2.66
C ILE A 45 1.76 3.67 3.04
N THR A 46 1.26 4.64 2.29
CA THR A 46 -0.10 5.17 2.36
C THR A 46 -0.80 4.85 1.05
N LEU A 47 -1.83 4.00 1.12
CA LEU A 47 -2.73 3.67 0.02
C LEU A 47 -3.59 4.89 -0.32
N LYS A 48 -3.53 5.36 -1.56
CA LYS A 48 -4.34 6.50 -2.04
C LYS A 48 -5.66 6.03 -2.65
N THR A 49 -5.62 4.90 -3.36
CA THR A 49 -6.81 4.26 -3.94
C THR A 49 -6.77 2.76 -3.65
N ALA A 50 -7.95 2.14 -3.60
CA ALA A 50 -8.09 0.70 -3.60
C ALA A 50 -9.15 0.36 -4.64
N ILE A 51 -8.91 -0.71 -5.39
CA ILE A 51 -9.87 -1.26 -6.33
C ILE A 51 -10.16 -2.71 -5.94
N THR A 52 -11.27 -3.25 -6.42
CA THR A 52 -11.51 -4.68 -6.40
C THR A 52 -10.38 -5.37 -7.17
N ASN A 53 -9.77 -6.39 -6.57
CA ASN A 53 -8.69 -7.12 -7.20
C ASN A 53 -9.22 -7.79 -8.49
N PRO A 54 -8.74 -7.42 -9.68
CA PRO A 54 -9.24 -8.00 -10.93
C PRO A 54 -8.71 -9.42 -11.20
N SER A 55 -7.76 -9.90 -10.38
CA SER A 55 -7.15 -11.22 -10.54
C SER A 55 -7.92 -12.28 -9.76
N ASP A 56 -8.62 -13.15 -10.47
CA ASP A 56 -9.44 -14.24 -9.90
C ASP A 56 -8.64 -15.18 -8.98
N ILE A 57 -7.37 -15.44 -9.31
CA ILE A 57 -6.47 -16.34 -8.55
C ILE A 57 -6.17 -15.80 -7.15
N SER A 58 -5.72 -14.54 -7.06
CA SER A 58 -5.40 -13.90 -5.78
C SER A 58 -6.62 -13.26 -5.13
N PHE A 59 -7.78 -13.24 -5.80
CA PHE A 59 -9.03 -12.68 -5.26
C PHE A 59 -9.46 -13.39 -3.98
N LYS A 60 -9.26 -14.71 -3.91
CA LYS A 60 -9.57 -15.51 -2.73
C LYS A 60 -8.76 -15.12 -1.49
N ALA A 61 -7.54 -14.64 -1.67
CA ALA A 61 -6.68 -14.20 -0.56
C ALA A 61 -6.83 -12.69 -0.31
N TYR A 62 -6.96 -11.91 -1.39
CA TYR A 62 -7.06 -10.46 -1.35
C TYR A 62 -8.15 -9.98 -2.31
N GLU A 63 -9.30 -9.62 -1.74
CA GLU A 63 -10.43 -9.07 -2.49
C GLU A 63 -10.13 -7.65 -3.01
N LYS A 64 -9.23 -6.92 -2.34
CA LYS A 64 -8.88 -5.53 -2.64
C LYS A 64 -7.42 -5.43 -3.05
N LYS A 65 -7.16 -4.70 -4.13
CA LYS A 65 -5.83 -4.37 -4.62
C LYS A 65 -5.64 -2.86 -4.70
N SER A 66 -4.51 -2.36 -4.24
CA SER A 66 -4.08 -0.99 -4.51
C SER A 66 -2.95 -0.97 -5.54
N LYS A 67 -3.07 -0.04 -6.47
CA LYS A 67 -2.05 0.27 -7.48
C LYS A 67 -1.53 1.69 -7.36
N ASN A 68 -2.01 2.44 -6.37
CA ASN A 68 -1.65 3.84 -6.19
C ASN A 68 -1.45 4.07 -4.70
N PHE A 69 -0.19 4.00 -4.30
CA PHE A 69 0.26 4.22 -2.93
C PHE A 69 1.57 5.00 -2.97
N ALA A 70 1.88 5.66 -1.86
CA ALA A 70 3.08 6.47 -1.71
C ALA A 70 3.76 6.15 -0.37
N LEU A 71 5.07 6.39 -0.27
CA LEU A 71 5.78 6.24 0.99
C LEU A 71 5.18 7.19 2.04
N PHE A 72 4.97 6.67 3.24
CA PHE A 72 4.42 7.41 4.38
C PHE A 72 5.34 8.57 4.83
N ASN A 73 6.59 8.61 4.34
CA ASN A 73 7.58 9.61 4.73
C ASN A 73 7.85 10.69 3.66
N LEU A 74 6.80 11.34 3.15
CA LEU A 74 6.97 12.57 2.35
C LEU A 74 7.18 13.77 3.28
N LYS A 75 8.34 13.80 3.93
CA LYS A 75 9.04 15.04 4.24
C LYS A 75 10.47 14.86 3.73
N PRO A 76 10.91 15.54 2.65
CA PRO A 76 12.23 16.12 2.74
C PRO A 76 12.14 17.07 3.93
N ASP A 77 12.79 16.70 5.03
CA ASP A 77 13.26 17.68 6.00
C ASP A 77 14.20 18.58 5.20
N HIS A 78 13.65 19.64 4.60
CA HIS A 78 14.47 20.71 4.07
C HIS A 78 14.61 21.68 5.23
N GLU A 79 15.75 21.51 5.90
CA GLU A 79 16.44 22.44 6.80
C GLU A 79 16.26 23.92 6.40
#